data_AF-A0A7C4D445-F1
#
_entry.id   AF-A0A7C4D445-F1
#
_cell.length_a   1.000
_cell.length_b   1.000
_cell.length_c   1.000
_cell.angle_alpha   90.00
_cell.angle_beta   90.00
_cell.angle_gamma   90.00
#
_symmetry.space_group_name_H-M   'P 1'
#
loop_
_entity.id
_entity.type
_entity.pdbx_description
1 polymer ?
#
loop_
_entity_poly.entity_id
_entity_poly.type
_entity_poly.pdbx_seq_one_letter_code
_entity_poly.pdbx_strand_id
1 'polypeptide(L)'
;MRVTLKHPLTLIISVVSIISVAVIYMLFFMQSAYEIEILSAECIVETYGWRIVRTIKVDIRNPGDENVTVSGVLVDEKSWNQLSPTNLLIPPKSVRTIKIFYPWNSVKYSVTIETDKGKKKVDVDAPNFSSLKAILQNLNDDEWNSMISFDFIFGDGELEEPKMAVYKDGAPIICQVWGIVRYESGYIKSATISFPASIPARGESSYMIRLNEEGLEENNPLNLDKSSGFVLINNGVIKVRFNENEGYRGEIDWVGDVNNKINYAKVFGIFRGSRHDLKSGLLTISLVYWGPMTIINSDNFATYIESNGPLLAVYARKWKMQSDLGWAYEFYAVPHNNPIILYKVFLDVNREFNMGPGAAPGSGYEIYNPYGTGYLAIPLLIVKNASFFITDLSDIYHPPWPGSDLWAKHPVAACINATHAVAITRVCNDPVIPIEYWHITTERWFTGFEWPWNLEYTGEENVWTDHVAVVGVPEGKLCWTGQDLSREPYAIEREITPRGTLTLRVGRYSWIFHVEVIVEGDVTHTLYKLVNTYSGVDVNVEVYP
;
A
#
# COMPACT_ATOMS: atom_id res chain seq x y z
N MET A 1 7.85 -40.01 -83.12
CA MET A 1 7.53 -40.21 -81.69
C MET A 1 6.75 -38.98 -81.22
N ARG A 2 5.42 -39.08 -81.04
CA ARG A 2 4.63 -37.99 -80.46
C ARG A 2 4.85 -38.01 -78.95
N VAL A 3 5.59 -37.04 -78.44
CA VAL A 3 5.68 -36.81 -76.99
C VAL A 3 4.36 -36.17 -76.58
N THR A 4 3.46 -36.99 -76.06
CA THR A 4 2.21 -36.55 -75.45
C THR A 4 2.56 -35.77 -74.17
N LEU A 5 2.27 -34.46 -74.17
CA LEU A 5 2.26 -33.64 -72.96
C LEU A 5 1.18 -34.18 -72.01
N LYS A 6 1.52 -35.18 -71.20
CA LYS A 6 0.70 -35.65 -70.06
C LYS A 6 0.85 -34.79 -68.81
N HIS A 7 1.71 -33.77 -68.83
CA HIS A 7 2.07 -32.97 -67.66
C HIS A 7 1.39 -31.60 -67.46
N PRO A 8 0.72 -30.94 -68.43
CA PRO A 8 0.17 -29.61 -68.18
C PRO A 8 -1.05 -29.67 -67.24
N LEU A 9 -1.88 -30.71 -67.37
CA LEU A 9 -3.07 -30.89 -66.54
C LEU A 9 -2.70 -31.17 -65.07
N THR A 10 -1.70 -32.03 -64.84
CA THR A 10 -1.24 -32.37 -63.49
C THR A 10 -0.61 -31.15 -62.81
N LEU A 11 0.16 -30.35 -63.55
CA LEU A 11 0.76 -29.11 -63.06
C LEU A 11 -0.32 -28.09 -62.67
N ILE A 12 -1.35 -27.91 -63.50
CA ILE A 12 -2.48 -27.01 -63.22
C ILE A 12 -3.23 -27.45 -61.97
N ILE A 13 -3.53 -28.75 -61.83
CA ILE A 13 -4.21 -29.29 -60.65
C ILE A 13 -3.35 -29.08 -59.39
N SER A 14 -2.04 -29.32 -59.46
CA SER A 14 -1.13 -29.07 -58.33
C SER A 14 -1.08 -27.60 -57.93
N VAL A 15 -1.03 -26.67 -58.90
CA VAL A 15 -1.02 -25.23 -58.63
C VAL A 15 -2.36 -24.78 -58.01
N VAL A 16 -3.49 -25.26 -58.53
CA VAL A 16 -4.81 -24.94 -57.98
C VAL A 16 -4.94 -25.49 -56.55
N SER A 17 -4.45 -26.70 -56.27
CA SER A 17 -4.47 -27.28 -54.92
C SER A 17 -3.59 -26.50 -53.95
N ILE A 18 -2.40 -26.05 -54.36
CA ILE A 18 -1.52 -25.23 -53.52
C ILE A 18 -2.18 -23.88 -53.22
N ILE A 19 -2.78 -23.22 -54.23
CA ILE A 19 -3.52 -21.98 -54.04
C ILE A 19 -4.72 -22.20 -53.12
N SER A 20 -5.46 -23.29 -53.29
CA SER A 20 -6.63 -23.62 -52.46
C SER A 20 -6.25 -23.88 -51.01
N VAL A 21 -5.16 -24.63 -50.77
CA VAL A 21 -4.64 -24.85 -49.42
C VAL A 21 -4.12 -23.55 -48.83
N ALA A 22 -3.42 -22.70 -49.59
CA ALA A 22 -2.96 -21.39 -49.12
C ALA A 22 -4.11 -20.44 -48.80
N VAL A 23 -5.19 -20.45 -49.59
CA VAL A 23 -6.41 -19.67 -49.35
C VAL A 23 -7.16 -20.19 -48.14
N ILE A 24 -7.33 -21.50 -48.00
CA ILE A 24 -7.95 -22.12 -46.81
C ILE A 24 -7.11 -21.81 -45.57
N TYR A 25 -5.77 -21.89 -45.67
CA TYR A 25 -4.85 -21.56 -44.58
C TYR A 25 -4.92 -20.07 -44.20
N MET A 26 -4.96 -19.15 -45.19
CA MET A 26 -5.22 -17.73 -44.95
C MET A 26 -6.58 -17.49 -44.30
N LEU A 27 -7.65 -18.14 -44.79
CA LEU A 27 -9.00 -17.98 -44.25
C LEU A 27 -9.12 -18.54 -42.82
N PHE A 28 -8.39 -19.60 -42.48
CA PHE A 28 -8.29 -20.12 -41.11
C PHE A 28 -7.52 -19.17 -40.18
N PHE A 29 -6.44 -18.53 -40.65
CA PHE A 29 -5.71 -17.51 -39.86
C PHE A 29 -6.39 -16.14 -39.85
N MET A 30 -7.28 -15.86 -40.80
CA MET A 30 -8.18 -14.71 -40.80
C MET A 30 -9.47 -14.96 -40.01
N GLN A 31 -9.57 -16.06 -39.24
CA GLN A 31 -10.66 -16.20 -38.27
C GLN A 31 -10.60 -15.05 -37.25
N SER A 32 -11.43 -14.05 -37.54
CA SER A 32 -11.99 -13.01 -36.69
C SER A 32 -11.08 -12.56 -35.55
N ALA A 33 -10.32 -11.48 -35.78
CA ALA A 33 -9.97 -10.59 -34.69
C ALA A 33 -11.30 -10.07 -34.10
N TYR A 34 -11.84 -10.78 -33.11
CA TYR A 34 -12.95 -10.29 -32.32
C TYR A 34 -12.38 -9.19 -31.41
N GLU A 35 -12.49 -7.96 -31.87
CA GLU A 35 -12.26 -6.81 -31.02
C GLU A 35 -13.31 -6.84 -29.90
N ILE A 36 -12.88 -6.63 -28.67
CA ILE A 36 -13.80 -6.44 -27.55
C ILE A 36 -14.75 -5.26 -27.83
N GLU A 37 -15.96 -5.35 -27.33
CA GLU A 37 -16.94 -4.27 -27.38
C GLU A 37 -16.87 -3.49 -26.06
N ILE A 38 -16.74 -2.17 -26.11
CA ILE A 38 -16.87 -1.32 -24.94
C ILE A 38 -18.34 -0.93 -24.82
N LEU A 39 -18.96 -1.32 -23.71
CA LEU A 39 -20.37 -1.06 -23.42
C LEU A 39 -20.56 0.30 -22.77
N SER A 40 -19.66 0.66 -21.86
CA SER A 40 -19.66 1.92 -21.13
C SER A 40 -18.23 2.28 -20.72
N ALA A 41 -17.99 3.57 -20.56
CA ALA A 41 -16.79 4.09 -19.93
C ALA A 41 -17.16 5.36 -19.17
N GLU A 42 -16.89 5.39 -17.87
CA GLU A 42 -17.29 6.48 -16.98
C GLU A 42 -16.17 6.83 -15.99
N CYS A 43 -16.02 8.12 -15.69
CA CYS A 43 -15.16 8.60 -14.61
C CYS A 43 -15.95 8.62 -13.31
N ILE A 44 -15.47 7.88 -12.30
CA ILE A 44 -16.08 7.77 -10.98
C ILE A 44 -15.05 8.02 -9.89
N VAL A 45 -15.52 8.33 -8.69
CA VAL A 45 -14.69 8.36 -7.48
C VAL A 45 -15.14 7.23 -6.58
N GLU A 46 -14.18 6.47 -6.08
CA GLU A 46 -14.39 5.32 -5.20
C GLU A 46 -13.56 5.47 -3.93
N THR A 47 -13.93 4.72 -2.90
CA THR A 47 -13.19 4.62 -1.65
C THR A 47 -12.60 3.23 -1.49
N TYR A 48 -11.36 3.16 -1.00
CA TYR A 48 -10.67 1.92 -0.63
C TYR A 48 -10.20 2.05 0.83
N GLY A 49 -11.14 1.79 1.75
CA GLY A 49 -11.03 2.27 3.13
C GLY A 49 -11.12 3.79 3.15
N TRP A 50 -10.17 4.46 3.79
CA TRP A 50 -10.11 5.92 3.86
C TRP A 50 -9.28 6.56 2.74
N ARG A 51 -9.03 5.83 1.65
CA ARG A 51 -8.38 6.37 0.45
C ARG A 51 -9.42 6.76 -0.57
N ILE A 52 -9.32 7.98 -1.11
CA ILE A 52 -10.18 8.46 -2.19
C ILE A 52 -9.46 8.26 -3.52
N VAL A 53 -10.06 7.50 -4.42
CA VAL A 53 -9.46 7.12 -5.69
C VAL A 53 -10.34 7.57 -6.84
N ARG A 54 -9.75 8.28 -7.79
CA ARG A 54 -10.35 8.57 -9.09
C ARG A 54 -10.14 7.37 -10.00
N THR A 55 -11.23 6.86 -10.56
CA THR A 55 -11.25 5.65 -11.38
C THR A 55 -11.91 5.96 -12.73
N ILE A 56 -11.32 5.49 -13.82
CA ILE A 56 -12.03 5.33 -15.10
C ILE A 56 -12.52 3.88 -15.14
N LYS A 57 -13.83 3.69 -15.08
CA LYS A 57 -14.47 2.38 -15.09
C LYS A 57 -14.92 2.07 -16.52
N VAL A 58 -14.49 0.93 -17.05
CA VAL A 58 -14.79 0.50 -18.43
C VAL A 58 -15.46 -0.86 -18.40
N ASP A 59 -16.70 -0.96 -18.87
CA ASP A 59 -17.38 -2.24 -19.04
C ASP A 59 -17.17 -2.77 -20.46
N ILE A 60 -16.67 -4.00 -20.52
CA ILE A 60 -16.17 -4.62 -21.74
C ILE A 60 -16.89 -5.94 -21.95
N ARG A 61 -17.38 -6.16 -23.18
CA ARG A 61 -18.00 -7.41 -23.62
C ARG A 61 -17.09 -8.14 -24.58
N ASN A 62 -17.00 -9.44 -24.40
CA ASN A 62 -16.45 -10.34 -25.41
C ASN A 62 -17.58 -10.88 -26.30
N PRO A 63 -17.72 -10.39 -27.55
CA PRO A 63 -18.74 -10.88 -28.47
C PRO A 63 -18.37 -12.23 -29.11
N GLY A 64 -17.12 -12.69 -28.96
CA GLY A 64 -16.60 -13.91 -29.57
C GLY A 64 -17.00 -15.19 -28.83
N ASP A 65 -16.47 -16.30 -29.35
CA ASP A 65 -16.70 -17.66 -28.83
C ASP A 65 -15.46 -18.22 -28.09
N GLU A 66 -14.36 -17.46 -28.04
CA GLU A 66 -13.12 -17.78 -27.31
C GLU A 66 -12.87 -16.80 -26.17
N ASN A 67 -12.03 -17.17 -25.20
CA ASN A 67 -11.58 -16.25 -24.15
C ASN A 67 -10.75 -15.11 -24.75
N VAL A 68 -10.87 -13.92 -24.16
CA VAL A 68 -10.03 -12.76 -24.45
C VAL A 68 -9.31 -12.35 -23.17
N THR A 69 -8.02 -12.04 -23.26
CA THR A 69 -7.22 -11.58 -22.12
C THR A 69 -6.78 -10.15 -22.35
N VAL A 70 -7.02 -9.29 -21.37
CA VAL A 70 -6.52 -7.92 -21.37
C VAL A 70 -5.03 -7.93 -21.08
N SER A 71 -4.23 -7.41 -22.01
CA SER A 71 -2.78 -7.36 -21.93
C SER A 71 -2.25 -6.00 -21.46
N GLY A 72 -3.03 -4.94 -21.59
CA GLY A 72 -2.61 -3.60 -21.17
C GLY A 72 -3.70 -2.54 -21.32
N VAL A 73 -3.43 -1.37 -20.74
CA VAL A 73 -4.26 -0.18 -20.87
C VAL A 73 -3.36 1.01 -21.19
N LEU A 74 -3.80 1.83 -22.14
CA LEU A 74 -3.20 3.13 -22.43
C LEU A 74 -4.19 4.23 -22.09
N VAL A 75 -3.74 5.29 -21.41
CA VAL A 75 -4.48 6.55 -21.23
C VAL A 75 -3.69 7.63 -21.96
N ASP A 76 -4.31 8.27 -22.94
CA ASP A 76 -3.68 9.23 -23.86
C ASP A 76 -2.39 8.69 -24.47
N GLU A 77 -2.47 7.46 -24.99
CA GLU A 77 -1.38 6.72 -25.64
C GLU A 77 -0.20 6.34 -24.73
N LYS A 78 -0.29 6.64 -23.43
CA LYS A 78 0.71 6.28 -22.43
C LYS A 78 0.25 5.04 -21.67
N SER A 79 1.16 4.06 -21.55
CA SER A 79 0.90 2.86 -20.76
C SER A 79 0.56 3.21 -19.31
N TRP A 80 -0.52 2.62 -18.82
CA TRP A 80 -0.99 2.79 -17.46
C TRP A 80 -1.19 1.44 -16.79
N ASN A 81 -0.52 1.24 -15.67
CA ASN A 81 -0.45 -0.07 -15.00
C ASN A 81 -1.20 -0.11 -13.67
N GLN A 82 -1.79 1.02 -13.23
CA GLN A 82 -2.59 1.07 -12.01
C GLN A 82 -4.04 0.73 -12.37
N LEU A 83 -4.34 -0.57 -12.45
CA LEU A 83 -5.66 -1.06 -12.82
C LEU A 83 -6.02 -2.35 -12.09
N SER A 84 -7.31 -2.62 -11.96
CA SER A 84 -7.84 -3.84 -11.36
C SER A 84 -9.04 -4.40 -12.15
N PRO A 85 -9.16 -5.73 -12.31
CA PRO A 85 -8.14 -6.73 -11.96
C PRO A 85 -6.98 -6.71 -12.96
N THR A 86 -5.78 -7.04 -12.47
CA THR A 86 -4.62 -7.24 -13.34
C THR A 86 -4.78 -8.55 -14.13
N ASN A 87 -4.44 -8.55 -15.42
CA ASN A 87 -4.58 -9.72 -16.33
C ASN A 87 -6.02 -10.27 -16.42
N LEU A 88 -6.98 -9.39 -16.68
CA LEU A 88 -8.39 -9.77 -16.79
C LEU A 88 -8.64 -10.75 -17.96
N LEU A 89 -9.19 -11.92 -17.65
CA LEU A 89 -9.75 -12.86 -18.62
C LEU A 89 -11.26 -12.61 -18.77
N ILE A 90 -11.71 -12.45 -20.01
CA ILE A 90 -13.11 -12.19 -20.40
C ILE A 90 -13.64 -13.41 -21.16
N PRO A 91 -14.45 -14.26 -20.50
CA PRO A 91 -15.04 -15.43 -21.16
C PRO A 91 -15.95 -15.08 -22.35
N PRO A 92 -16.21 -16.03 -23.26
CA PRO A 92 -17.14 -15.85 -24.39
C PRO A 92 -18.49 -15.30 -23.96
N LYS A 93 -19.03 -14.36 -24.74
CA LYS A 93 -20.33 -13.70 -24.53
C LYS A 93 -20.52 -13.00 -23.19
N SER A 94 -19.47 -12.86 -22.39
CA SER A 94 -19.54 -12.28 -21.04
C SER A 94 -19.15 -10.81 -21.02
N VAL A 95 -19.59 -10.13 -19.96
CA VAL A 95 -19.20 -8.76 -19.63
C VAL A 95 -18.28 -8.78 -18.41
N ARG A 96 -17.26 -7.95 -18.44
CA ARG A 96 -16.33 -7.71 -17.33
C ARG A 96 -16.03 -6.22 -17.22
N THR A 97 -15.69 -5.79 -16.02
CA THR A 97 -15.33 -4.39 -15.72
C THR A 97 -13.83 -4.29 -15.46
N ILE A 98 -13.19 -3.28 -16.04
CA ILE A 98 -11.85 -2.84 -15.68
C ILE A 98 -11.96 -1.52 -14.93
N LYS A 99 -11.27 -1.41 -13.80
CA LYS A 99 -11.07 -0.17 -13.05
C LYS A 99 -9.66 0.34 -13.31
N ILE A 100 -9.54 1.52 -13.89
CA ILE A 100 -8.27 2.18 -14.18
C ILE A 100 -8.11 3.32 -13.17
N PHE A 101 -7.22 3.16 -12.18
CA PHE A 101 -7.01 4.16 -11.13
C PHE A 101 -6.15 5.29 -11.69
N TYR A 102 -6.79 6.39 -12.09
CA TYR A 102 -6.18 7.47 -12.84
C TYR A 102 -6.66 8.81 -12.30
N PRO A 103 -5.76 9.75 -11.96
CA PRO A 103 -6.14 11.07 -11.47
C PRO A 103 -6.65 11.94 -12.62
N TRP A 104 -7.88 11.68 -13.07
CA TRP A 104 -8.53 12.42 -14.16
C TRP A 104 -9.00 13.80 -13.66
N ASN A 105 -9.01 14.84 -14.51
CA ASN A 105 -9.56 16.14 -14.16
C ASN A 105 -9.98 16.99 -15.38
N SER A 106 -11.28 17.28 -15.49
CA SER A 106 -11.88 18.28 -16.40
C SER A 106 -11.43 18.26 -17.87
N VAL A 107 -10.95 17.12 -18.37
CA VAL A 107 -10.53 16.93 -19.76
C VAL A 107 -11.08 15.63 -20.31
N LYS A 108 -11.09 15.53 -21.64
CA LYS A 108 -11.46 14.31 -22.34
C LYS A 108 -10.22 13.41 -22.45
N TYR A 109 -10.32 12.19 -21.95
CA TYR A 109 -9.26 11.19 -22.00
C TYR A 109 -9.54 10.14 -23.06
N SER A 110 -8.49 9.68 -23.72
CA SER A 110 -8.54 8.60 -24.70
C SER A 110 -8.01 7.32 -24.04
N VAL A 111 -8.91 6.36 -23.76
CA VAL A 111 -8.56 5.08 -23.15
C VAL A 111 -8.50 3.99 -24.22
N THR A 112 -7.37 3.31 -24.33
CA THR A 112 -7.19 2.14 -25.20
C THR A 112 -6.99 0.90 -24.35
N ILE A 113 -7.87 -0.09 -24.53
CA ILE A 113 -7.73 -1.42 -23.92
C ILE A 113 -7.06 -2.33 -24.92
N GLU A 114 -5.90 -2.87 -24.55
CA GLU A 114 -5.14 -3.83 -25.35
C GLU A 114 -5.46 -5.25 -24.90
N THR A 115 -5.71 -6.15 -25.86
CA THR A 115 -5.98 -7.56 -25.61
C THR A 115 -5.12 -8.45 -26.50
N ASP A 116 -5.13 -9.76 -26.25
CA ASP A 116 -4.52 -10.77 -27.11
C ASP A 116 -5.20 -10.90 -28.49
N LYS A 117 -6.40 -10.32 -28.67
CA LYS A 117 -7.20 -10.37 -29.91
C LYS A 117 -7.31 -9.02 -30.64
N GLY A 118 -6.80 -7.92 -30.08
CA GLY A 118 -6.88 -6.60 -30.70
C GLY A 118 -6.74 -5.46 -29.70
N LYS A 119 -7.09 -4.23 -30.10
CA LYS A 119 -7.09 -3.07 -29.22
C LYS A 119 -8.34 -2.25 -29.47
N LYS A 120 -9.09 -1.88 -28.42
CA LYS A 120 -10.27 -1.03 -28.53
C LYS A 120 -10.04 0.32 -27.87
N LYS A 121 -10.40 1.39 -28.57
CA LYS A 121 -10.32 2.76 -28.06
C LYS A 121 -11.72 3.28 -27.69
N VAL A 122 -11.82 3.96 -26.56
CA VAL A 122 -12.97 4.74 -26.12
C VAL A 122 -12.49 6.08 -25.60
N ASP A 123 -13.26 7.13 -25.86
CA ASP A 123 -13.02 8.41 -25.21
C ASP A 123 -13.95 8.57 -24.02
N VAL A 124 -13.46 9.19 -22.94
CA VAL A 124 -14.19 9.42 -21.70
C VAL A 124 -14.08 10.88 -21.31
N ASP A 125 -15.21 11.54 -21.10
CA ASP A 125 -15.25 12.90 -20.58
C ASP A 125 -15.10 12.87 -19.06
N ALA A 126 -14.04 13.47 -18.53
CA ALA A 126 -13.85 13.55 -17.08
C ALA A 126 -14.50 14.81 -16.50
N PRO A 127 -15.26 14.67 -15.40
CA PRO A 127 -15.78 15.83 -14.70
C PRO A 127 -14.64 16.64 -14.07
N ASN A 128 -14.95 17.89 -13.70
CA ASN A 128 -14.05 18.70 -12.90
C ASN A 128 -13.94 18.12 -11.49
N PHE A 129 -12.72 17.99 -10.99
CA PHE A 129 -12.45 17.54 -9.63
C PHE A 129 -11.95 18.73 -8.80
N SER A 130 -12.87 19.61 -8.42
CA SER A 130 -12.63 20.80 -7.57
C SER A 130 -12.99 20.54 -6.11
N SER A 131 -14.03 19.73 -5.88
CA SER A 131 -14.52 19.42 -4.56
C SER A 131 -15.18 18.05 -4.46
N LEU A 132 -15.27 17.55 -3.23
CA LEU A 132 -15.82 16.24 -2.91
C LEU A 132 -16.67 16.33 -1.64
N LYS A 133 -17.86 15.75 -1.66
CA LYS A 133 -18.64 15.50 -0.47
C LYS A 133 -18.36 14.08 0.04
N ALA A 134 -17.76 13.98 1.23
CA ALA A 134 -17.61 12.72 1.95
C ALA A 134 -18.78 12.54 2.93
N ILE A 135 -19.53 11.47 2.79
CA ILE A 135 -20.65 11.08 3.65
C ILE A 135 -20.18 9.91 4.50
N LEU A 136 -20.08 10.14 5.81
CA LEU A 136 -19.64 9.16 6.79
C LEU A 136 -20.85 8.60 7.53
N GLN A 137 -21.06 7.30 7.48
CA GLN A 137 -22.15 6.62 8.18
C GLN A 137 -21.61 5.79 9.32
N ASN A 138 -22.03 6.10 10.56
CA ASN A 138 -21.66 5.34 11.74
C ASN A 138 -22.58 4.13 11.88
N LEU A 139 -21.99 2.94 11.86
CA LEU A 139 -22.71 1.69 12.00
C LEU A 139 -22.87 1.27 13.46
N ASN A 140 -22.27 1.98 14.42
CA ASN A 140 -22.31 1.63 15.84
C ASN A 140 -23.45 2.32 16.59
N ASP A 141 -23.78 1.79 17.77
CA ASP A 141 -24.81 2.33 18.67
C ASP A 141 -24.34 3.51 19.52
N ASP A 142 -23.04 3.80 19.54
CA ASP A 142 -22.44 4.93 20.23
C ASP A 142 -22.05 6.04 19.24
N GLU A 143 -21.99 7.28 19.72
CA GLU A 143 -21.45 8.40 18.95
C GLU A 143 -19.99 8.14 18.59
N TRP A 144 -19.64 8.37 17.33
CA TRP A 144 -18.29 8.20 16.83
C TRP A 144 -17.59 9.55 16.80
N ASN A 145 -16.42 9.64 17.45
CA ASN A 145 -15.59 10.84 17.49
C ASN A 145 -14.12 10.46 17.30
N SER A 146 -13.51 10.91 16.21
CA SER A 146 -12.08 10.69 15.96
C SER A 146 -11.54 11.66 14.90
N MET A 147 -10.23 11.63 14.69
CA MET A 147 -9.61 12.32 13.57
C MET A 147 -9.60 11.38 12.36
N ILE A 148 -10.14 11.85 11.24
CA ILE A 148 -10.10 11.12 9.98
C ILE A 148 -8.93 11.60 9.13
N SER A 149 -8.45 10.75 8.23
CA SER A 149 -7.38 11.09 7.29
C SER A 149 -7.71 10.51 5.92
N PHE A 150 -7.92 11.38 4.95
CA PHE A 150 -8.17 10.98 3.56
C PHE A 150 -6.91 11.14 2.72
N ASP A 151 -6.51 10.07 2.03
CA ASP A 151 -5.38 10.09 1.09
C ASP A 151 -5.84 10.35 -0.35
N PHE A 152 -5.11 11.24 -1.04
CA PHE A 152 -5.38 11.64 -2.42
C PHE A 152 -4.14 11.48 -3.30
N ILE A 153 -4.39 11.15 -4.57
CA ILE A 153 -3.40 11.18 -5.67
C ILE A 153 -3.85 12.23 -6.68
N PHE A 154 -2.90 13.06 -7.13
CA PHE A 154 -3.13 14.16 -8.06
C PHE A 154 -2.40 13.96 -9.38
N GLY A 155 -2.99 14.48 -10.45
CA GLY A 155 -2.35 14.68 -11.75
C GLY A 155 -1.35 15.81 -11.67
N ASP A 156 -0.37 15.81 -12.58
CA ASP A 156 0.55 16.95 -12.70
C ASP A 156 -0.23 18.17 -13.20
N GLY A 157 -0.05 19.34 -12.57
CA GLY A 157 -0.80 20.55 -12.87
C GLY A 157 -2.11 20.77 -12.09
N GLU A 158 -2.56 19.82 -11.25
CA GLU A 158 -3.88 19.92 -10.57
C GLU A 158 -3.86 20.74 -9.27
N LEU A 159 -2.84 20.55 -8.44
CA LEU A 159 -2.75 21.14 -7.10
C LEU A 159 -1.32 21.64 -6.88
N GLU A 160 -1.12 22.95 -6.94
CA GLU A 160 0.21 23.58 -6.81
C GLU A 160 0.64 23.67 -5.35
N GLU A 161 -0.24 24.20 -4.50
CA GLU A 161 -0.03 24.38 -3.06
C GLU A 161 -0.89 23.40 -2.26
N PRO A 162 -0.52 23.05 -1.01
CA PRO A 162 -1.28 22.11 -0.18
C PRO A 162 -2.53 22.76 0.42
N LYS A 163 -3.34 23.41 -0.42
CA LYS A 163 -4.54 24.14 -0.06
C LYS A 163 -5.75 23.25 -0.24
N MET A 164 -6.20 22.67 0.87
CA MET A 164 -7.47 21.96 0.94
C MET A 164 -8.24 22.41 2.18
N ALA A 165 -9.52 22.73 2.00
CA ALA A 165 -10.42 23.17 3.06
C ALA A 165 -11.51 22.13 3.30
N VAL A 166 -11.96 22.02 4.55
CA VAL A 166 -13.05 21.12 4.93
C VAL A 166 -14.19 21.92 5.54
N TYR A 167 -15.42 21.61 5.13
CA TYR A 167 -16.64 22.25 5.59
C TYR A 167 -17.61 21.22 6.15
N LYS A 168 -18.21 21.52 7.31
CA LYS A 168 -19.33 20.77 7.89
C LYS A 168 -20.52 21.72 7.98
N ASP A 169 -21.67 21.31 7.43
CA ASP A 169 -22.91 22.11 7.43
C ASP A 169 -22.73 23.56 6.92
N GLY A 170 -21.80 23.75 5.97
CA GLY A 170 -21.47 25.04 5.37
C GLY A 170 -20.45 25.91 6.15
N ALA A 171 -20.04 25.50 7.35
CA ALA A 171 -19.00 26.17 8.12
C ALA A 171 -17.63 25.49 7.93
N PRO A 172 -16.53 26.24 7.73
CA PRO A 172 -15.21 25.65 7.66
C PRO A 172 -14.84 25.05 9.02
N ILE A 173 -14.18 23.90 9.01
CA ILE A 173 -13.64 23.23 10.19
C ILE A 173 -12.12 23.13 10.10
N ILE A 174 -11.48 22.97 11.26
CA ILE A 174 -10.02 22.82 11.32
C ILE A 174 -9.59 21.59 10.53
N CYS A 175 -8.62 21.76 9.64
CA CYS A 175 -8.02 20.66 8.89
C CYS A 175 -6.52 20.90 8.72
N GLN A 176 -5.79 19.84 8.43
CA GLN A 176 -4.36 19.91 8.14
C GLN A 176 -4.01 19.01 6.96
N VAL A 177 -3.30 19.57 5.99
CA VAL A 177 -2.74 18.83 4.85
C VAL A 177 -1.32 18.40 5.19
N TRP A 178 -1.00 17.13 4.93
CA TRP A 178 0.31 16.55 5.20
C TRP A 178 0.62 15.40 4.24
N GLY A 179 1.80 14.78 4.39
CA GLY A 179 2.18 13.62 3.58
C GLY A 179 2.37 13.99 2.12
N ILE A 180 2.91 15.20 1.87
CA ILE A 180 3.02 15.81 0.54
C ILE A 180 4.19 15.20 -0.23
N VAL A 181 3.89 14.68 -1.42
CA VAL A 181 4.88 14.28 -2.44
C VAL A 181 4.67 15.16 -3.66
N ARG A 182 5.74 15.64 -4.29
CA ARG A 182 5.68 16.55 -5.45
C ARG A 182 6.26 15.91 -6.71
N TYR A 183 5.77 16.36 -7.87
CA TYR A 183 6.42 16.16 -9.16
C TYR A 183 7.65 17.06 -9.29
N GLU A 184 8.47 16.81 -10.32
CA GLU A 184 9.58 17.70 -10.69
C GLU A 184 9.08 19.09 -11.12
N SER A 185 7.86 19.18 -11.66
CA SER A 185 7.17 20.44 -11.98
C SER A 185 6.85 21.30 -10.76
N GLY A 186 6.93 20.75 -9.55
CA GLY A 186 6.55 21.40 -8.31
C GLY A 186 5.12 21.11 -7.85
N TYR A 187 4.22 20.64 -8.72
CA TYR A 187 2.84 20.30 -8.34
C TYR A 187 2.79 19.10 -7.38
N ILE A 188 1.74 19.04 -6.58
CA ILE A 188 1.49 17.93 -5.65
C ILE A 188 1.09 16.68 -6.43
N LYS A 189 1.74 15.57 -6.10
CA LYS A 189 1.49 14.22 -6.60
C LYS A 189 0.62 13.41 -5.65
N SER A 190 0.83 13.55 -4.34
CA SER A 190 0.02 12.95 -3.28
C SER A 190 -0.02 13.87 -2.07
N ALA A 191 -1.17 13.92 -1.40
CA ALA A 191 -1.33 14.56 -0.11
C ALA A 191 -2.43 13.86 0.69
N THR A 192 -2.39 14.03 1.99
CA THR A 192 -3.36 13.53 2.95
C THR A 192 -3.96 14.71 3.68
N ILE A 193 -5.28 14.73 3.84
CA ILE A 193 -5.96 15.73 4.67
C ILE A 193 -6.52 15.06 5.92
N SER A 194 -6.24 15.66 7.07
CA SER A 194 -6.79 15.21 8.35
C SER A 194 -7.67 16.28 8.97
N PHE A 195 -8.75 15.86 9.61
CA PHE A 195 -9.67 16.74 10.33
C PHE A 195 -10.48 15.96 11.38
N PRO A 196 -10.97 16.62 12.45
CA PRO A 196 -11.84 15.99 13.43
C PRO A 196 -13.22 15.73 12.81
N ALA A 197 -13.75 14.54 13.06
CA ALA A 197 -15.10 14.16 12.66
C ALA A 197 -15.87 13.60 13.86
N SER A 198 -17.15 13.98 13.92
CA SER A 198 -18.14 13.53 14.89
C SER A 198 -19.36 13.05 14.11
N ILE A 199 -19.79 11.82 14.37
CA ILE A 199 -20.89 11.16 13.68
C ILE A 199 -21.85 10.59 14.74
N PRO A 200 -23.15 10.95 14.71
CA PRO A 200 -24.13 10.42 15.65
C PRO A 200 -24.20 8.89 15.63
N ALA A 201 -24.63 8.29 16.75
CA ALA A 201 -24.95 6.87 16.83
C ALA A 201 -25.94 6.46 15.74
N ARG A 202 -25.64 5.39 15.00
CA ARG A 202 -26.44 4.90 13.84
C ARG A 202 -26.81 5.98 12.81
N GLY A 203 -26.05 7.08 12.77
CA GLY A 203 -26.35 8.25 11.96
C GLY A 203 -25.31 8.50 10.88
N GLU A 204 -25.43 9.63 10.20
CA GLU A 204 -24.48 10.07 9.19
C GLU A 204 -24.02 11.51 9.42
N SER A 205 -22.88 11.86 8.85
CA SER A 205 -22.38 13.23 8.78
C SER A 205 -21.69 13.48 7.45
N SER A 206 -21.94 14.65 6.87
CA SER A 206 -21.38 15.06 5.57
C SER A 206 -20.30 16.11 5.75
N TYR A 207 -19.18 15.93 5.05
CA TYR A 207 -18.04 16.83 5.03
C TYR A 207 -17.71 17.18 3.58
N MET A 208 -17.67 18.47 3.26
CA MET A 208 -17.28 18.95 1.94
C MET A 208 -15.80 19.31 1.95
N ILE A 209 -15.01 18.64 1.12
CA ILE A 209 -13.58 18.87 0.93
C ILE A 209 -13.40 19.66 -0.36
N ARG A 210 -12.78 20.83 -0.28
CA ARG A 210 -12.51 21.70 -1.44
C ARG A 210 -11.02 21.82 -1.68
N LEU A 211 -10.62 21.68 -2.94
CA LEU A 211 -9.23 21.77 -3.38
C LEU A 211 -8.91 23.20 -3.81
N ASN A 212 -7.63 23.58 -3.72
CA ASN A 212 -7.13 24.93 -4.01
C ASN A 212 -7.78 26.03 -3.14
N GLU A 213 -8.22 25.68 -1.95
CA GLU A 213 -8.82 26.59 -0.97
C GLU A 213 -8.08 26.49 0.37
N GLU A 214 -7.85 27.63 1.02
CA GLU A 214 -7.18 27.67 2.32
C GLU A 214 -8.12 27.09 3.39
N GLY A 215 -7.62 26.09 4.12
CA GLY A 215 -8.32 25.51 5.26
C GLY A 215 -8.36 26.46 6.45
N LEU A 216 -9.27 26.20 7.39
CA LEU A 216 -9.23 26.85 8.68
C LEU A 216 -8.04 26.29 9.47
N GLU A 217 -6.99 27.09 9.62
CA GLU A 217 -5.86 26.76 10.48
C GLU A 217 -5.94 27.53 11.80
N GLU A 218 -5.74 26.85 12.91
CA GLU A 218 -5.41 27.48 14.18
C GLU A 218 -3.89 27.44 14.39
N ASN A 219 -3.31 28.55 14.85
CA ASN A 219 -1.87 28.58 15.12
C ASN A 219 -1.59 28.00 16.51
N ASN A 220 -1.59 26.67 16.62
CA ASN A 220 -1.23 25.95 17.84
C ASN A 220 -0.28 24.78 17.52
N PRO A 221 0.96 25.07 17.10
CA PRO A 221 1.92 24.03 16.71
C PRO A 221 2.36 23.19 17.92
N LEU A 222 2.71 21.93 17.67
CA LEU A 222 3.32 21.08 18.68
C LEU A 222 4.72 21.58 19.05
N ASN A 223 5.09 21.34 20.31
CA ASN A 223 6.45 21.55 20.77
C ASN A 223 7.38 20.50 20.15
N LEU A 224 8.34 20.98 19.37
CA LEU A 224 9.39 20.17 18.75
C LEU A 224 10.72 20.50 19.41
N ASP A 225 11.44 19.48 19.87
CA ASP A 225 12.83 19.61 20.30
C ASP A 225 13.74 19.08 19.18
N LYS A 226 14.69 19.89 18.75
CA LYS A 226 15.60 19.61 17.63
C LYS A 226 17.03 19.75 18.11
N SER A 227 17.76 18.64 18.00
CA SER A 227 19.18 18.52 18.32
C SER A 227 19.94 18.03 17.08
N SER A 228 21.26 18.17 17.06
CA SER A 228 22.09 17.58 16.00
C SER A 228 21.99 16.05 15.92
N GLY A 229 21.58 15.40 17.01
CA GLY A 229 21.48 13.94 17.10
C GLY A 229 20.07 13.38 17.05
N PHE A 230 19.02 14.21 17.16
CA PHE A 230 17.63 13.73 17.16
C PHE A 230 16.61 14.84 16.88
N VAL A 231 15.42 14.43 16.48
CA VAL A 231 14.19 15.22 16.51
C VAL A 231 13.19 14.55 17.45
N LEU A 232 12.62 15.31 18.38
CA LEU A 232 11.64 14.81 19.35
C LEU A 232 10.32 15.56 19.18
N ILE A 233 9.25 14.80 18.96
CA ILE A 233 7.88 15.30 18.99
C ILE A 233 7.26 14.92 20.33
N ASN A 234 6.74 15.89 21.07
CA ASN A 234 5.97 15.66 22.29
C ASN A 234 4.56 16.24 22.11
N ASN A 235 3.55 15.37 22.15
CA ASN A 235 2.16 15.77 21.91
C ASN A 235 1.29 15.89 23.16
N GLY A 236 1.91 15.86 24.36
CA GLY A 236 1.21 15.89 25.65
C GLY A 236 0.81 14.52 26.19
N VAL A 237 0.81 13.46 25.37
CA VAL A 237 0.47 12.08 25.79
C VAL A 237 1.65 11.13 25.58
N ILE A 238 2.26 11.17 24.40
CA ILE A 238 3.46 10.41 24.06
C ILE A 238 4.60 11.33 23.62
N LYS A 239 5.83 10.81 23.65
CA LYS A 239 6.93 11.40 22.88
C LYS A 239 7.41 10.41 21.83
N VAL A 240 7.86 10.94 20.71
CA VAL A 240 8.42 10.18 19.60
C VAL A 240 9.75 10.80 19.23
N ARG A 241 10.83 10.04 19.38
CA ARG A 241 12.18 10.49 19.06
C ARG A 241 12.68 9.79 17.81
N PHE A 242 13.04 10.61 16.82
CA PHE A 242 13.67 10.21 15.58
C PHE A 242 15.17 10.46 15.70
N ASN A 243 15.98 9.45 15.39
CA ASN A 243 17.42 9.55 15.43
C ASN A 243 17.93 10.32 14.19
N GLU A 244 18.85 11.26 14.35
CA GLU A 244 19.45 12.01 13.24
C GLU A 244 20.93 11.68 13.00
N ASN A 245 21.50 10.80 13.83
CA ASN A 245 22.89 10.38 13.70
C ASN A 245 23.11 9.54 12.43
N GLU A 246 24.32 9.63 11.90
CA GLU A 246 24.72 8.90 10.71
C GLU A 246 24.50 7.39 10.87
N GLY A 247 23.87 6.80 9.85
CA GLY A 247 23.55 5.37 9.82
C GLY A 247 22.25 4.97 10.53
N TYR A 248 21.61 5.82 11.34
CA TYR A 248 20.30 5.55 11.96
C TYR A 248 19.26 6.63 11.64
N ARG A 249 19.60 7.52 10.70
CA ARG A 249 18.84 8.72 10.40
C ARG A 249 17.39 8.38 10.06
N GLY A 250 16.45 9.05 10.73
CA GLY A 250 15.01 8.85 10.57
C GLY A 250 14.40 7.69 11.35
N GLU A 251 15.19 6.77 11.90
CA GLU A 251 14.64 5.66 12.66
C GLU A 251 14.10 6.13 14.01
N ILE A 252 12.95 5.58 14.39
CA ILE A 252 12.36 5.81 15.72
C ILE A 252 13.15 4.99 16.74
N ASP A 253 13.84 5.68 17.65
CA ASP A 253 14.70 5.07 18.68
C ASP A 253 14.13 5.22 20.10
N TRP A 254 13.07 6.01 20.26
CA TRP A 254 12.32 6.13 21.50
C TRP A 254 10.85 6.47 21.22
N VAL A 255 9.93 5.68 21.78
CA VAL A 255 8.48 5.98 21.82
C VAL A 255 7.90 5.49 23.13
N GLY A 256 7.15 6.34 23.82
CA GLY A 256 6.57 6.03 25.10
C GLY A 256 5.76 7.19 25.67
N ASP A 257 5.25 7.01 26.88
CA ASP A 257 4.50 8.03 27.59
C ASP A 257 5.35 9.26 27.92
N VAL A 258 4.72 10.42 28.04
CA VAL A 258 5.43 11.67 28.36
C VAL A 258 6.20 11.65 29.69
N ASN A 259 5.89 10.73 30.61
CA ASN A 259 6.61 10.59 31.88
C ASN A 259 7.82 9.64 31.78
N ASN A 260 8.11 9.11 30.59
CA ASN A 260 9.20 8.19 30.30
C ASN A 260 9.19 6.91 31.15
N LYS A 261 8.01 6.39 31.51
CA LYS A 261 7.90 5.12 32.26
C LYS A 261 8.28 3.94 31.39
N ILE A 262 7.91 3.97 30.11
CA ILE A 262 8.16 2.87 29.17
C ILE A 262 8.75 3.37 27.85
N ASN A 263 9.53 2.52 27.20
CA ASN A 263 10.02 2.77 25.84
C ASN A 263 9.79 1.52 24.98
N TYR A 264 8.97 1.67 23.95
CA TYR A 264 8.60 0.64 22.99
C TYR A 264 9.56 0.55 21.80
N ALA A 265 10.46 1.52 21.64
CA ALA A 265 11.36 1.59 20.50
C ALA A 265 12.81 1.24 20.87
N LYS A 266 13.48 0.60 19.93
CA LYS A 266 14.93 0.39 19.88
C LYS A 266 15.30 0.34 18.41
N VAL A 267 16.47 0.88 18.06
CA VAL A 267 16.99 0.70 16.70
C VAL A 267 17.86 -0.52 16.69
N PHE A 268 17.54 -1.44 15.79
CA PHE A 268 18.23 -2.70 15.66
C PHE A 268 19.24 -2.59 14.51
N GLY A 269 20.53 -2.67 14.84
CA GLY A 269 21.59 -2.74 13.84
C GLY A 269 21.75 -4.18 13.36
N ILE A 270 21.63 -4.44 12.06
CA ILE A 270 21.85 -5.78 11.50
C ILE A 270 23.23 -5.77 10.85
N PHE A 271 24.20 -6.37 11.55
CA PHE A 271 25.55 -6.76 11.07
C PHE A 271 26.40 -5.69 10.39
N ARG A 272 27.55 -5.36 11.00
CA ARG A 272 28.68 -4.75 10.26
C ARG A 272 29.30 -5.82 9.35
N GLY A 273 29.07 -5.76 8.04
CA GLY A 273 29.79 -6.66 7.12
C GLY A 273 29.22 -6.79 5.70
N SER A 274 27.91 -6.63 5.52
CA SER A 274 27.35 -6.33 4.20
C SER A 274 27.45 -4.83 3.97
N ARG A 275 27.75 -4.38 2.74
CA ARG A 275 27.75 -2.93 2.38
C ARG A 275 26.39 -2.22 2.58
N HIS A 276 25.40 -2.91 3.13
CA HIS A 276 24.08 -2.41 3.48
C HIS A 276 23.73 -2.99 4.86
N ASP A 277 23.95 -2.22 5.92
CA ASP A 277 23.42 -2.48 7.25
C ASP A 277 21.88 -2.37 7.15
N LEU A 278 21.14 -3.47 7.22
CA LEU A 278 19.70 -3.37 7.45
C LEU A 278 19.52 -2.79 8.85
N LYS A 279 18.94 -1.59 8.97
CA LYS A 279 18.61 -1.03 10.27
C LYS A 279 17.12 -0.76 10.30
N SER A 280 16.48 -1.17 11.38
CA SER A 280 15.05 -1.03 11.55
C SER A 280 14.78 -0.50 12.95
N GLY A 281 14.09 0.62 13.04
CA GLY A 281 13.51 1.16 14.28
C GLY A 281 12.12 0.58 14.53
N LEU A 282 11.36 1.24 15.41
CA LEU A 282 10.00 0.82 15.77
C LEU A 282 9.11 0.66 14.54
N LEU A 283 9.17 1.57 13.57
CA LEU A 283 8.22 1.63 12.46
C LEU A 283 8.92 2.13 11.19
N THR A 284 8.98 1.27 10.18
CA THR A 284 9.70 1.53 8.93
C THR A 284 9.11 0.71 7.78
N ILE A 285 9.61 0.87 6.57
CA ILE A 285 9.42 -0.08 5.48
C ILE A 285 10.68 -0.90 5.22
N SER A 286 10.50 -2.13 4.78
CA SER A 286 11.61 -2.94 4.27
C SER A 286 11.38 -3.26 2.80
N LEU A 287 12.34 -2.84 1.96
CA LEU A 287 12.39 -3.13 0.53
C LEU A 287 13.73 -3.81 0.23
N VAL A 288 13.68 -5.10 -0.09
CA VAL A 288 14.86 -5.92 -0.42
C VAL A 288 14.80 -6.31 -1.90
N TYR A 289 15.91 -6.26 -2.63
CA TYR A 289 15.99 -6.72 -4.03
C TYR A 289 16.97 -7.88 -4.12
N TRP A 290 16.62 -8.90 -4.93
CA TRP A 290 17.43 -10.09 -5.27
C TRP A 290 18.90 -10.04 -4.80
N GLY A 291 19.20 -10.78 -3.73
CA GLY A 291 20.51 -10.76 -3.06
C GLY A 291 20.51 -9.99 -1.73
N PRO A 292 21.66 -9.85 -1.05
CA PRO A 292 21.79 -9.15 0.23
C PRO A 292 21.71 -7.62 0.11
N MET A 293 21.09 -7.11 -0.97
CA MET A 293 21.06 -5.70 -1.29
C MET A 293 19.70 -5.10 -0.91
N THR A 294 19.71 -4.33 0.18
CA THR A 294 18.64 -3.41 0.53
C THR A 294 18.51 -2.34 -0.56
N ILE A 295 17.28 -1.98 -0.95
CA ILE A 295 17.01 -1.02 -2.04
C ILE A 295 17.37 0.43 -1.68
N ILE A 296 18.03 0.69 -0.55
CA ILE A 296 18.36 2.06 -0.10
C ILE A 296 19.65 2.54 -0.78
N ASN A 297 19.55 3.68 -1.48
CA ASN A 297 20.72 4.50 -1.83
C ASN A 297 20.91 5.57 -0.75
N SER A 298 21.93 5.40 0.11
CA SER A 298 22.22 6.28 1.26
C SER A 298 22.53 7.72 0.86
N ASP A 299 23.04 7.95 -0.35
CA ASP A 299 23.48 9.28 -0.80
C ASP A 299 22.31 10.22 -1.08
N ASN A 300 21.08 9.67 -1.18
CA ASN A 300 19.86 10.41 -1.45
C ASN A 300 18.82 10.22 -0.35
N PHE A 301 19.27 10.10 0.91
CA PHE A 301 18.41 9.99 2.07
C PHE A 301 18.25 11.37 2.75
N ALA A 302 17.01 11.78 2.98
CA ALA A 302 16.68 13.04 3.63
C ALA A 302 15.62 12.84 4.73
N THR A 303 15.78 13.60 5.81
CA THR A 303 14.81 13.72 6.91
C THR A 303 14.46 15.18 7.12
N TYR A 304 13.21 15.44 7.48
CA TYR A 304 12.72 16.79 7.74
C TYR A 304 11.39 16.76 8.50
N ILE A 305 11.05 17.88 9.13
CA ILE A 305 9.67 18.14 9.57
C ILE A 305 8.90 18.66 8.36
N GLU A 306 7.91 17.89 7.92
CA GLU A 306 7.10 18.20 6.74
C GLU A 306 6.02 19.24 7.06
N SER A 307 5.34 19.07 8.19
CA SER A 307 4.36 20.03 8.70
C SER A 307 4.33 20.03 10.23
N ASN A 308 3.94 21.16 10.81
CA ASN A 308 3.68 21.31 12.24
C ASN A 308 2.49 22.26 12.41
N GLY A 309 1.30 21.69 12.41
CA GLY A 309 0.04 22.42 12.33
C GLY A 309 -0.86 22.23 13.55
N PRO A 310 -2.12 22.67 13.44
CA PRO A 310 -3.08 22.63 14.55
C PRO A 310 -3.48 21.22 14.99
N LEU A 311 -3.37 20.22 14.12
CA LEU A 311 -3.86 18.87 14.41
C LEU A 311 -2.72 17.90 14.71
N LEU A 312 -1.57 18.07 14.05
CA LEU A 312 -0.47 17.12 14.11
C LEU A 312 0.87 17.74 13.70
N ALA A 313 1.96 17.10 14.12
CA ALA A 313 3.29 17.32 13.56
C ALA A 313 3.73 16.12 12.75
N VAL A 314 4.37 16.35 11.60
CA VAL A 314 4.79 15.31 10.67
C VAL A 314 6.29 15.32 10.51
N TYR A 315 6.91 14.23 10.91
CA TYR A 315 8.27 13.90 10.54
C TYR A 315 8.27 13.08 9.25
N ALA A 316 9.20 13.36 8.33
CA ALA A 316 9.27 12.67 7.06
C ALA A 316 10.67 12.11 6.80
N ARG A 317 10.69 10.97 6.10
CA ARG A 317 11.88 10.39 5.49
C ARG A 317 11.63 10.24 4.00
N LYS A 318 12.66 10.52 3.20
CA LYS A 318 12.67 10.32 1.76
C LYS A 318 13.97 9.66 1.35
N TRP A 319 13.90 8.64 0.51
CA TRP A 319 15.10 8.09 -0.10
C TRP A 319 14.88 7.52 -1.50
N LYS A 320 15.96 7.53 -2.27
CA LYS A 320 15.98 6.96 -3.62
C LYS A 320 16.12 5.45 -3.53
N MET A 321 15.28 4.75 -4.29
CA MET A 321 15.40 3.31 -4.51
C MET A 321 16.54 3.03 -5.49
N GLN A 322 17.34 1.97 -5.26
CA GLN A 322 18.49 1.60 -6.10
C GLN A 322 18.12 1.47 -7.59
N SER A 323 19.11 1.60 -8.47
CA SER A 323 19.00 1.32 -9.92
C SER A 323 17.84 2.03 -10.63
N ASP A 324 17.55 3.27 -10.22
CA ASP A 324 16.46 4.11 -10.74
C ASP A 324 15.07 3.47 -10.63
N LEU A 325 14.87 2.57 -9.66
CA LEU A 325 13.56 1.98 -9.38
C LEU A 325 12.52 3.02 -8.94
N GLY A 326 12.96 4.15 -8.38
CA GLY A 326 12.09 5.27 -8.00
C GLY A 326 12.43 5.86 -6.62
N TRP A 327 11.41 6.32 -5.89
CA TRP A 327 11.54 6.93 -4.56
C TRP A 327 10.57 6.33 -3.56
N ALA A 328 11.02 6.25 -2.30
CA ALA A 328 10.19 5.90 -1.17
C ALA A 328 10.10 7.08 -0.19
N TYR A 329 8.92 7.25 0.38
CA TYR A 329 8.61 8.28 1.36
C TYR A 329 7.89 7.64 2.54
N GLU A 330 8.30 8.03 3.74
CA GLU A 330 7.64 7.70 4.99
C GLU A 330 7.26 8.99 5.70
N PHE A 331 6.03 9.06 6.19
CA PHE A 331 5.54 10.18 6.98
C PHE A 331 4.99 9.65 8.30
N TYR A 332 5.41 10.29 9.39
CA TYR A 332 5.02 9.96 10.76
C TYR A 332 4.27 11.15 11.33
N ALA A 333 2.94 11.14 11.17
CA ALA A 333 2.06 12.17 11.70
C ALA A 333 1.69 11.84 13.15
N VAL A 334 2.10 12.71 14.07
CA VAL A 334 1.85 12.60 15.51
C VAL A 334 0.82 13.65 15.91
N PRO A 335 -0.44 13.26 16.20
CA PRO A 335 -1.51 14.19 16.50
C PRO A 335 -1.43 14.77 17.90
N HIS A 336 -1.97 15.97 18.11
CA HIS A 336 -2.08 16.57 19.44
C HIS A 336 -2.88 15.67 20.39
N ASN A 337 -2.43 15.55 21.64
CA ASN A 337 -3.15 14.94 22.76
C ASN A 337 -3.68 13.50 22.50
N ASN A 338 -3.05 12.74 21.61
CA ASN A 338 -3.46 11.36 21.29
C ASN A 338 -2.25 10.41 21.37
N PRO A 339 -2.41 9.17 21.84
CA PRO A 339 -1.30 8.21 21.95
C PRO A 339 -0.96 7.54 20.61
N ILE A 340 -1.11 8.23 19.48
CA ILE A 340 -1.12 7.62 18.15
C ILE A 340 -0.05 8.20 17.22
N ILE A 341 0.39 7.38 16.27
CA ILE A 341 1.18 7.76 15.10
C ILE A 341 0.42 7.32 13.86
N LEU A 342 0.03 8.26 13.00
CA LEU A 342 -0.47 7.97 11.66
C LEU A 342 0.74 7.83 10.73
N TYR A 343 0.96 6.62 10.24
CA TYR A 343 2.12 6.27 9.44
C TYR A 343 1.73 6.09 7.99
N LYS A 344 2.19 6.99 7.12
CA LYS A 344 1.97 6.93 5.68
C LYS A 344 3.24 6.48 4.97
N VAL A 345 3.07 5.53 4.05
CA VAL A 345 4.09 5.10 3.12
C VAL A 345 3.66 5.46 1.71
N PHE A 346 4.54 6.08 0.95
CA PHE A 346 4.33 6.36 -0.48
C PHE A 346 5.51 5.86 -1.30
N LEU A 347 5.22 5.08 -2.35
CA LEU A 347 6.20 4.61 -3.32
C LEU A 347 5.91 5.22 -4.69
N ASP A 348 6.90 5.89 -5.24
CA ASP A 348 6.91 6.43 -6.60
C ASP A 348 7.80 5.53 -7.46
N VAL A 349 7.20 4.60 -8.19
CA VAL A 349 7.91 3.56 -8.94
C VAL A 349 8.13 4.02 -10.39
N ASN A 350 9.40 4.17 -10.76
CA ASN A 350 9.81 4.65 -12.09
C ASN A 350 10.16 3.51 -13.06
N ARG A 351 10.45 2.32 -12.53
CA ARG A 351 10.73 1.12 -13.31
C ARG A 351 10.11 -0.07 -12.64
N GLU A 352 9.49 -0.94 -13.43
CA GLU A 352 8.92 -2.19 -12.92
C GLU A 352 10.00 -3.07 -12.26
N PHE A 353 9.66 -3.65 -11.12
CA PHE A 353 10.48 -4.65 -10.47
C PHE A 353 9.66 -5.71 -9.74
N ASN A 354 10.22 -6.91 -9.72
CA ASN A 354 9.63 -8.04 -9.02
C ASN A 354 10.18 -8.14 -7.60
N MET A 355 9.27 -8.33 -6.67
CA MET A 355 9.54 -8.69 -5.29
C MET A 355 9.08 -10.15 -5.16
N GLY A 356 10.04 -11.09 -5.07
CA GLY A 356 9.75 -12.53 -5.05
C GLY A 356 8.94 -12.97 -3.81
N PRO A 357 8.26 -14.13 -3.82
CA PRO A 357 7.76 -14.72 -2.58
C PRO A 357 8.95 -15.05 -1.68
N GLY A 358 8.76 -15.01 -0.36
CA GLY A 358 9.70 -15.65 0.56
C GLY A 358 9.88 -17.11 0.15
N ALA A 359 11.11 -17.60 0.06
CA ALA A 359 11.37 -19.00 -0.26
C ALA A 359 10.63 -19.92 0.74
N ALA A 360 10.24 -21.11 0.31
CA ALA A 360 9.71 -22.12 1.23
C ALA A 360 10.87 -22.68 2.07
N PRO A 361 10.65 -23.03 3.36
CA PRO A 361 11.60 -23.83 4.12
C PRO A 361 12.01 -25.07 3.30
N GLY A 362 13.31 -25.32 3.14
CA GLY A 362 13.83 -26.49 2.42
C GLY A 362 14.03 -26.34 0.91
N SER A 363 13.84 -25.15 0.32
CA SER A 363 14.06 -24.92 -1.12
C SER A 363 15.49 -24.52 -1.52
N GLY A 364 16.47 -24.60 -0.60
CA GLY A 364 17.88 -24.27 -0.88
C GLY A 364 18.16 -22.77 -1.08
N TYR A 365 17.16 -21.91 -0.86
CA TYR A 365 17.26 -20.45 -0.90
C TYR A 365 16.86 -19.86 0.46
N GLU A 366 17.56 -20.27 1.52
CA GLU A 366 17.31 -19.97 2.94
C GLU A 366 17.71 -18.56 3.38
N ILE A 367 17.86 -17.65 2.41
CA ILE A 367 18.29 -16.28 2.65
C ILE A 367 17.10 -15.40 2.24
N TYR A 368 16.83 -14.35 3.01
CA TYR A 368 16.06 -13.14 2.66
C TYR A 368 14.76 -12.87 3.45
N ASN A 369 14.77 -11.66 4.03
CA ASN A 369 13.99 -11.07 5.12
C ASN A 369 13.87 -11.93 6.39
N PRO A 370 14.53 -11.52 7.48
CA PRO A 370 14.60 -12.31 8.69
C PRO A 370 13.25 -12.46 9.44
N TYR A 371 12.21 -11.74 9.00
CA TYR A 371 10.85 -11.77 9.52
C TYR A 371 9.90 -12.63 8.67
N GLY A 372 10.40 -13.50 7.77
CA GLY A 372 9.56 -14.49 7.05
C GLY A 372 8.70 -13.95 5.89
N THR A 373 8.62 -12.62 5.69
CA THR A 373 7.71 -11.96 4.73
C THR A 373 8.26 -11.77 3.31
N GLY A 374 9.49 -12.21 3.04
CA GLY A 374 10.15 -11.99 1.76
C GLY A 374 10.54 -10.53 1.51
N TYR A 375 10.53 -10.08 0.27
CA TYR A 375 11.24 -8.86 -0.17
C TYR A 375 10.54 -7.53 0.15
N LEU A 376 9.29 -7.54 0.65
CA LEU A 376 8.47 -6.35 0.94
C LEU A 376 7.87 -6.43 2.33
N ALA A 377 8.03 -5.39 3.14
CA ALA A 377 7.35 -5.21 4.43
C ALA A 377 6.79 -3.78 4.51
N ILE A 378 5.46 -3.63 4.48
CA ILE A 378 4.78 -2.33 4.57
C ILE A 378 3.52 -2.50 5.44
N PRO A 379 3.52 -2.04 6.71
CA PRO A 379 4.66 -1.51 7.46
C PRO A 379 5.49 -2.67 8.04
N LEU A 380 6.68 -2.37 8.56
CA LEU A 380 7.43 -3.21 9.49
C LEU A 380 7.39 -2.51 10.86
N LEU A 381 6.60 -3.07 11.79
CA LEU A 381 6.51 -2.63 13.17
C LEU A 381 7.34 -3.58 14.05
N ILE A 382 8.30 -3.08 14.82
CA ILE A 382 9.13 -3.86 15.74
C ILE A 382 9.07 -3.28 17.15
N VAL A 383 8.50 -4.02 18.09
CA VAL A 383 8.25 -3.54 19.45
C VAL A 383 9.27 -4.12 20.42
N LYS A 384 9.99 -3.23 21.11
CA LYS A 384 10.97 -3.59 22.13
C LYS A 384 10.26 -4.24 23.33
N ASN A 385 10.83 -5.34 23.83
CA ASN A 385 10.37 -6.08 25.03
C ASN A 385 8.96 -6.68 24.93
N ALA A 386 8.30 -6.60 23.77
CA ALA A 386 7.08 -7.36 23.57
C ALA A 386 7.41 -8.87 23.58
N SER A 387 6.47 -9.70 23.97
CA SER A 387 6.65 -11.16 24.05
C SER A 387 5.49 -11.97 23.49
N PHE A 388 4.40 -11.28 23.11
CA PHE A 388 3.18 -11.88 22.59
C PHE A 388 2.35 -10.87 21.82
N PHE A 389 1.30 -11.37 21.15
CA PHE A 389 0.32 -10.53 20.48
C PHE A 389 -1.08 -10.75 21.06
N ILE A 390 -1.91 -9.71 20.99
CA ILE A 390 -3.35 -9.78 21.27
C ILE A 390 -4.11 -9.33 20.01
N THR A 391 -5.22 -10.01 19.69
CA THR A 391 -6.19 -9.60 18.65
C THR A 391 -7.42 -8.93 19.26
N ASP A 392 -8.26 -8.31 18.44
CA ASP A 392 -9.58 -7.78 18.85
C ASP A 392 -10.52 -8.87 19.37
N LEU A 393 -10.24 -10.16 19.19
CA LEU A 393 -11.01 -11.25 19.81
C LEU A 393 -10.50 -11.64 21.21
N SER A 394 -9.52 -10.91 21.76
CA SER A 394 -8.81 -11.23 23.00
C SER A 394 -7.96 -12.51 22.93
N ASP A 395 -7.70 -13.02 21.73
CA ASP A 395 -6.83 -14.17 21.53
C ASP A 395 -5.37 -13.77 21.73
N ILE A 396 -4.59 -14.63 22.42
CA ILE A 396 -3.18 -14.40 22.73
C ILE A 396 -2.31 -15.29 21.84
N TYR A 397 -1.36 -14.68 21.13
CA TYR A 397 -0.46 -15.36 20.20
C TYR A 397 1.00 -15.23 20.60
N HIS A 398 1.74 -16.34 20.47
CA HIS A 398 3.20 -16.38 20.61
C HIS A 398 3.82 -17.21 19.47
N PRO A 399 3.65 -16.80 18.19
CA PRO A 399 4.09 -17.62 17.08
C PRO A 399 5.61 -17.51 16.97
N PRO A 400 6.35 -18.61 17.20
CA PRO A 400 7.79 -18.63 16.92
C PRO A 400 7.99 -18.50 15.41
N TRP A 401 9.25 -18.42 14.97
CA TRP A 401 9.50 -18.45 13.54
C TRP A 401 8.93 -19.74 12.89
N PRO A 402 8.30 -19.71 11.69
CA PRO A 402 8.23 -18.63 10.70
C PRO A 402 7.16 -17.56 10.91
N GLY A 403 6.45 -17.55 12.03
CA GLY A 403 5.35 -16.64 12.30
C GLY A 403 4.00 -17.13 11.76
N SER A 404 2.96 -16.33 11.99
CA SER A 404 1.58 -16.56 11.54
C SER A 404 1.05 -15.36 10.77
N ASP A 405 0.27 -15.61 9.73
CA ASP A 405 -0.46 -14.58 9.00
C ASP A 405 -1.90 -14.45 9.54
N LEU A 406 -2.30 -13.22 9.87
CA LEU A 406 -3.65 -12.85 10.32
C LEU A 406 -4.30 -11.89 9.32
N TRP A 407 -5.63 -11.86 9.22
CA TRP A 407 -6.31 -10.95 8.29
C TRP A 407 -6.13 -9.47 8.71
N ALA A 408 -5.56 -8.64 7.82
CA ALA A 408 -5.23 -7.24 8.13
C ALA A 408 -6.43 -6.29 8.25
N LYS A 409 -7.65 -6.79 8.04
CA LYS A 409 -8.87 -6.06 8.37
C LYS A 409 -8.99 -5.83 9.88
N HIS A 410 -8.45 -6.75 10.68
CA HIS A 410 -8.47 -6.67 12.14
C HIS A 410 -7.19 -6.01 12.66
N PRO A 411 -7.26 -5.22 13.75
CA PRO A 411 -6.08 -4.69 14.40
C PRO A 411 -5.35 -5.79 15.17
N VAL A 412 -4.04 -5.61 15.37
CA VAL A 412 -3.22 -6.50 16.22
C VAL A 412 -2.32 -5.67 17.12
N ALA A 413 -2.09 -6.14 18.35
CA ALA A 413 -1.19 -5.50 19.30
C ALA A 413 0.00 -6.39 19.61
N ALA A 414 1.21 -5.83 19.60
CA ALA A 414 2.42 -6.45 20.14
C ALA A 414 2.60 -5.99 21.60
N CYS A 415 2.58 -6.94 22.52
CA CYS A 415 2.36 -6.71 23.95
C CYS A 415 3.60 -7.04 24.79
N ILE A 416 3.96 -6.13 25.68
CA ILE A 416 4.89 -6.39 26.79
C ILE A 416 4.14 -7.11 27.92
N ASN A 417 2.92 -6.63 28.20
CA ASN A 417 1.96 -7.23 29.11
C ASN A 417 0.53 -6.80 28.71
N ALA A 418 -0.48 -7.23 29.47
CA ALA A 418 -1.88 -6.95 29.18
C ALA A 418 -2.27 -5.45 29.26
N THR A 419 -1.40 -4.58 29.76
CA THR A 419 -1.65 -3.13 29.88
C THR A 419 -0.65 -2.24 29.13
N HIS A 420 0.33 -2.84 28.46
CA HIS A 420 1.42 -2.15 27.77
C HIS A 420 1.69 -2.82 26.42
N ALA A 421 1.36 -2.11 25.34
CA ALA A 421 1.45 -2.65 24.00
C ALA A 421 1.59 -1.53 22.96
N VAL A 422 1.91 -1.94 21.73
CA VAL A 422 1.74 -1.10 20.55
C VAL A 422 0.79 -1.81 19.59
N ALA A 423 -0.35 -1.20 19.31
CA ALA A 423 -1.36 -1.70 18.40
C ALA A 423 -1.19 -1.10 17.00
N ILE A 424 -1.56 -1.86 15.98
CA ILE A 424 -1.54 -1.41 14.59
C ILE A 424 -2.79 -1.84 13.83
N THR A 425 -3.28 -0.94 12.97
CA THR A 425 -4.35 -1.22 12.02
C THR A 425 -4.19 -0.42 10.73
N ARG A 426 -4.84 -0.87 9.67
CA ARG A 426 -4.82 -0.26 8.34
C ARG A 426 -5.92 0.80 8.23
N VAL A 427 -5.55 2.02 7.85
CA VAL A 427 -6.48 3.13 7.59
C VAL A 427 -6.78 3.24 6.10
N CYS A 428 -5.72 3.41 5.29
CA CYS A 428 -5.82 3.49 3.84
C CYS A 428 -5.08 2.31 3.22
N ASN A 429 -5.68 1.68 2.22
CA ASN A 429 -5.02 0.63 1.46
C ASN A 429 -4.77 1.07 0.01
N ASP A 430 -3.73 0.53 -0.61
CA ASP A 430 -3.55 0.68 -2.03
C ASP A 430 -4.50 -0.26 -2.81
N PRO A 431 -5.24 0.24 -3.82
CA PRO A 431 -6.21 -0.59 -4.53
C PRO A 431 -5.59 -1.59 -5.53
N VAL A 432 -4.30 -1.42 -5.88
CA VAL A 432 -3.58 -2.32 -6.79
C VAL A 432 -2.73 -3.31 -6.01
N ILE A 433 -2.12 -2.86 -4.91
CA ILE A 433 -1.25 -3.67 -4.04
C ILE A 433 -1.77 -3.60 -2.59
N PRO A 434 -2.95 -4.19 -2.33
CA PRO A 434 -3.55 -4.12 -1.02
C PRO A 434 -2.77 -4.94 0.01
N ILE A 435 -2.51 -4.37 1.19
CA ILE A 435 -2.06 -5.11 2.38
C ILE A 435 -3.25 -5.87 2.94
N GLU A 436 -3.22 -7.18 2.84
CA GLU A 436 -4.33 -8.05 3.25
C GLU A 436 -4.00 -8.89 4.48
N TYR A 437 -2.73 -9.01 4.87
CA TYR A 437 -2.35 -9.80 6.05
C TYR A 437 -1.40 -9.04 6.98
N TRP A 438 -1.53 -9.33 8.28
CA TRP A 438 -0.50 -9.06 9.28
C TRP A 438 0.29 -10.34 9.48
N HIS A 439 1.55 -10.33 9.08
CA HIS A 439 2.47 -11.36 9.50
C HIS A 439 3.02 -11.01 10.89
N ILE A 440 2.80 -11.91 11.85
CA ILE A 440 3.25 -11.74 13.23
C ILE A 440 4.26 -12.81 13.62
N THR A 441 5.34 -12.40 14.29
CA THR A 441 6.34 -13.34 14.82
C THR A 441 6.99 -12.81 16.09
N THR A 442 7.21 -13.71 17.06
CA THR A 442 7.96 -13.41 18.30
C THR A 442 9.46 -13.71 18.17
N GLU A 443 9.90 -14.23 17.03
CA GLU A 443 11.27 -14.63 16.80
C GLU A 443 11.74 -14.20 15.41
N ARG A 444 13.04 -13.98 15.29
CA ARG A 444 13.68 -13.73 14.01
C ARG A 444 14.36 -15.01 13.55
N TRP A 445 14.19 -15.43 12.29
CA TRP A 445 14.93 -16.61 11.82
C TRP A 445 16.40 -16.32 11.69
N PHE A 446 17.16 -17.12 12.41
CA PHE A 446 18.55 -17.36 12.13
C PHE A 446 18.90 -18.78 12.56
N THR A 447 18.59 -19.76 11.70
CA THR A 447 19.22 -21.07 11.82
C THR A 447 19.97 -21.37 10.52
N GLY A 448 21.24 -21.75 10.64
CA GLY A 448 21.88 -22.65 9.68
C GLY A 448 23.07 -22.13 8.87
N PHE A 449 23.13 -20.85 8.49
CA PHE A 449 24.35 -20.36 7.82
C PHE A 449 25.35 -19.86 8.86
N GLU A 450 26.30 -20.72 9.21
CA GLU A 450 27.65 -20.28 9.54
C GLU A 450 28.13 -19.41 8.37
N TRP A 451 27.90 -18.10 8.44
CA TRP A 451 28.85 -17.18 7.84
C TRP A 451 30.10 -17.34 8.69
N PRO A 452 31.21 -17.91 8.18
CA PRO A 452 32.36 -18.30 9.01
C PRO A 452 33.15 -17.11 9.57
N TRP A 453 32.59 -15.91 9.56
CA TRP A 453 33.27 -14.68 9.93
C TRP A 453 32.29 -13.81 10.74
N ASN A 454 32.49 -13.80 12.06
CA ASN A 454 32.06 -12.76 13.01
C ASN A 454 30.85 -13.00 13.96
N LEU A 455 30.56 -14.24 14.39
CA LEU A 455 29.77 -14.40 15.64
C LEU A 455 30.59 -14.10 16.91
N GLU A 456 31.93 -14.17 16.84
CA GLU A 456 32.80 -13.86 17.98
C GLU A 456 33.10 -12.35 18.17
N TYR A 457 32.67 -11.46 17.25
CA TYR A 457 33.13 -10.06 17.23
C TYR A 457 32.20 -9.04 17.87
N THR A 458 30.99 -9.40 18.33
CA THR A 458 30.06 -8.40 18.86
C THR A 458 29.96 -8.34 20.38
N GLY A 459 30.38 -9.36 21.14
CA GLY A 459 30.34 -9.31 22.62
C GLY A 459 28.97 -9.00 23.25
N GLU A 460 27.90 -8.91 22.45
CA GLU A 460 26.54 -8.58 22.86
C GLU A 460 25.70 -9.86 22.77
N GLU A 461 25.70 -10.64 23.84
CA GLU A 461 25.02 -11.95 23.93
C GLU A 461 23.49 -11.92 23.79
N ASN A 462 22.83 -10.77 23.58
CA ASN A 462 21.35 -10.70 23.61
C ASN A 462 20.72 -9.79 22.53
N VAL A 463 21.33 -9.63 21.35
CA VAL A 463 20.76 -8.79 20.28
C VAL A 463 19.52 -9.43 19.64
N TRP A 464 19.13 -10.65 19.99
CA TRP A 464 18.14 -11.43 19.23
C TRP A 464 16.87 -11.81 20.00
N THR A 465 16.83 -11.63 21.33
CA THR A 465 15.71 -12.04 22.20
C THR A 465 14.59 -10.99 22.35
N ASP A 466 14.81 -9.75 21.90
CA ASP A 466 13.90 -8.62 22.18
C ASP A 466 12.95 -8.25 21.03
N HIS A 467 12.66 -9.15 20.08
CA HIS A 467 12.06 -8.77 18.79
C HIS A 467 10.73 -9.44 18.51
N VAL A 468 9.67 -8.65 18.67
CA VAL A 468 8.32 -8.98 18.21
C VAL A 468 8.01 -8.07 17.03
N ALA A 469 7.64 -8.66 15.90
CA ALA A 469 7.38 -7.94 14.67
C ALA A 469 5.94 -8.15 14.16
N VAL A 470 5.32 -7.06 13.72
CA VAL A 470 4.11 -7.08 12.89
C VAL A 470 4.48 -6.53 11.53
N VAL A 471 4.19 -7.29 10.48
CA VAL A 471 4.50 -6.91 9.10
C VAL A 471 3.26 -6.93 8.24
N GLY A 472 2.97 -5.82 7.56
CA GLY A 472 1.93 -5.81 6.53
C GLY A 472 2.42 -6.50 5.27
N VAL A 473 1.64 -7.47 4.79
CA VAL A 473 1.92 -8.28 3.60
C VAL A 473 0.77 -8.19 2.58
N PRO A 474 1.10 -7.98 1.29
CA PRO A 474 0.08 -7.95 0.24
C PRO A 474 -0.62 -9.28 0.00
N GLU A 475 -1.78 -9.22 -0.65
CA GLU A 475 -2.47 -10.41 -1.14
C GLU A 475 -1.55 -11.26 -2.04
N GLY A 476 -1.52 -12.59 -1.80
CA GLY A 476 -0.68 -13.53 -2.55
C GLY A 476 0.77 -13.67 -2.04
N LYS A 477 1.09 -13.19 -0.82
CA LYS A 477 2.45 -13.26 -0.23
C LYS A 477 2.63 -14.12 1.02
N LEU A 478 1.65 -14.93 1.39
CA LEU A 478 1.63 -15.69 2.65
C LEU A 478 2.93 -16.45 2.99
N CYS A 479 3.25 -16.46 4.28
CA CYS A 479 4.59 -16.63 4.81
C CYS A 479 5.11 -18.06 4.78
N TRP A 480 4.29 -19.11 4.74
CA TRP A 480 4.78 -20.48 4.47
C TRP A 480 3.69 -21.48 4.07
N THR A 481 4.10 -22.51 3.31
CA THR A 481 3.24 -23.49 2.63
C THR A 481 2.55 -24.51 3.54
N GLY A 482 2.74 -24.43 4.86
CA GLY A 482 2.20 -25.40 5.82
C GLY A 482 1.43 -24.80 6.98
N GLN A 483 1.15 -23.49 6.98
CA GLN A 483 0.27 -22.88 7.97
C GLN A 483 -1.12 -23.53 7.84
N ASP A 484 -1.58 -24.18 8.91
CA ASP A 484 -2.96 -24.69 8.97
C ASP A 484 -3.90 -23.53 9.25
N LEU A 485 -4.22 -22.81 8.19
CA LEU A 485 -5.05 -21.62 8.26
C LEU A 485 -6.42 -21.93 8.84
N SER A 486 -6.95 -23.16 8.73
CA SER A 486 -8.24 -23.53 9.36
C SER A 486 -8.26 -23.40 10.89
N ARG A 487 -7.09 -23.22 11.51
CA ARG A 487 -6.91 -23.04 12.96
C ARG A 487 -6.56 -21.61 13.37
N GLU A 488 -6.42 -20.70 12.40
CA GLU A 488 -6.07 -19.30 12.63
C GLU A 488 -7.34 -18.44 12.77
N PRO A 489 -7.30 -17.33 13.54
CA PRO A 489 -8.39 -16.36 13.59
C PRO A 489 -8.75 -15.87 12.19
N TYR A 490 -10.04 -15.65 11.97
CA TYR A 490 -10.59 -15.09 10.72
C TYR A 490 -10.37 -15.95 9.47
N ALA A 491 -9.85 -17.17 9.59
CA ALA A 491 -9.63 -18.04 8.43
C ALA A 491 -10.91 -18.47 7.72
N ILE A 492 -12.04 -18.46 8.44
CA ILE A 492 -13.37 -18.69 7.86
C ILE A 492 -13.88 -17.47 7.06
N GLU A 493 -13.26 -16.30 7.23
CA GLU A 493 -13.74 -15.04 6.67
C GLU A 493 -13.12 -14.73 5.30
N ARG A 494 -12.12 -15.51 4.84
CA ARG A 494 -11.50 -15.29 3.53
C ARG A 494 -10.92 -16.55 2.88
N GLU A 495 -11.05 -16.65 1.56
CA GLU A 495 -10.32 -17.60 0.73
C GLU A 495 -8.81 -17.27 0.72
N ILE A 496 -8.01 -18.31 0.86
CA ILE A 496 -6.55 -18.21 0.95
C ILE A 496 -5.97 -18.26 -0.45
N THR A 497 -5.32 -17.18 -0.87
CA THR A 497 -4.63 -17.14 -2.17
C THR A 497 -3.17 -17.60 -1.99
N PRO A 498 -2.74 -18.70 -2.65
CA PRO A 498 -1.38 -19.20 -2.53
C PRO A 498 -0.31 -18.23 -3.05
N ARG A 499 0.94 -18.44 -2.60
CA ARG A 499 2.12 -17.61 -2.87
C ARG A 499 2.30 -17.25 -4.35
N GLY A 500 2.62 -15.99 -4.61
CA GLY A 500 3.03 -15.45 -5.91
C GLY A 500 4.15 -14.43 -5.81
N THR A 501 4.73 -14.09 -6.97
CA THR A 501 5.61 -12.92 -7.09
C THR A 501 4.74 -11.67 -7.10
N LEU A 502 5.18 -10.63 -6.38
CA LEU A 502 4.55 -9.32 -6.45
C LEU A 502 5.36 -8.51 -7.45
N THR A 503 4.68 -7.92 -8.41
CA THR A 503 5.30 -7.04 -9.38
C THR A 503 4.84 -5.63 -9.06
N LEU A 504 5.76 -4.77 -8.61
CA LEU A 504 5.51 -3.33 -8.55
C LEU A 504 5.79 -2.77 -9.94
N ARG A 505 4.72 -2.39 -10.64
CA ARG A 505 4.79 -1.77 -11.96
C ARG A 505 5.04 -0.27 -11.81
N VAL A 506 5.38 0.39 -12.92
CA VAL A 506 5.48 1.86 -12.94
C VAL A 506 4.17 2.48 -12.46
N GLY A 507 4.24 3.35 -11.45
CA GLY A 507 3.07 3.90 -10.82
C GLY A 507 3.31 4.41 -9.39
N ARG A 508 2.21 4.63 -8.68
CA ARG A 508 2.18 5.33 -7.38
C ARG A 508 1.39 4.49 -6.40
N TYR A 509 2.03 4.12 -5.30
CA TYR A 509 1.44 3.26 -4.28
C TYR A 509 1.44 3.98 -2.94
N SER A 510 0.34 3.87 -2.18
CA SER A 510 0.18 4.60 -0.93
C SER A 510 -0.64 3.80 0.09
N TRP A 511 -0.15 3.77 1.33
CA TRP A 511 -0.81 3.13 2.47
C TRP A 511 -0.73 4.04 3.69
N ILE A 512 -1.76 4.00 4.54
CA ILE A 512 -1.77 4.70 5.83
C ILE A 512 -2.15 3.71 6.93
N PHE A 513 -1.39 3.73 8.01
CA PHE A 513 -1.58 2.89 9.19
C PHE A 513 -1.80 3.74 10.43
N HIS A 514 -2.64 3.26 11.34
CA HIS A 514 -2.78 3.80 12.68
C HIS A 514 -1.92 2.93 13.60
N VAL A 515 -0.97 3.54 14.30
CA VAL A 515 -0.16 2.89 15.34
C VAL A 515 -0.48 3.53 16.69
N GLU A 516 -1.03 2.77 17.62
CA GLU A 516 -1.43 3.26 18.95
C GLU A 516 -0.51 2.73 20.05
N VAL A 517 -0.02 3.63 20.90
CA VAL A 517 0.85 3.34 22.04
C VAL A 517 0.00 3.21 23.30
N ILE A 518 -0.13 2.01 23.83
CA ILE A 518 -0.98 1.73 24.99
C ILE A 518 -0.11 1.71 26.24
N VAL A 519 -0.40 2.57 27.23
CA VAL A 519 0.35 2.65 28.49
C VAL A 519 -0.63 2.59 29.66
N GLU A 520 -0.46 1.60 30.54
CA GLU A 520 -1.36 1.34 31.67
C GLU A 520 -2.85 1.24 31.25
N GLY A 521 -3.14 0.77 30.03
CA GLY A 521 -4.48 0.75 29.43
C GLY A 521 -4.91 -0.64 28.96
N ASP A 522 -6.22 -0.90 28.88
CA ASP A 522 -6.77 -2.18 28.42
C ASP A 522 -6.50 -2.37 26.91
N VAL A 523 -5.63 -3.33 26.58
CA VAL A 523 -5.21 -3.60 25.20
C VAL A 523 -6.37 -4.09 24.34
N THR A 524 -7.16 -5.04 24.86
CA THR A 524 -8.31 -5.60 24.14
C THR A 524 -9.33 -4.52 23.85
N HIS A 525 -9.66 -3.69 24.84
CA HIS A 525 -10.60 -2.57 24.66
C HIS A 525 -10.12 -1.58 23.58
N THR A 526 -8.81 -1.33 23.54
CA THR A 526 -8.20 -0.46 22.52
C THR A 526 -8.34 -1.07 21.12
N LEU A 527 -8.09 -2.37 20.97
CA LEU A 527 -8.29 -3.08 19.70
C LEU A 527 -9.76 -3.03 19.24
N TYR A 528 -10.72 -3.25 20.14
CA TYR A 528 -12.15 -3.08 19.81
C TYR A 528 -12.47 -1.66 19.33
N LYS A 529 -11.93 -0.62 19.98
CA LYS A 529 -12.09 0.77 19.52
C LYS A 529 -11.52 0.99 18.13
N LEU A 530 -10.37 0.42 17.81
CA LEU A 530 -9.76 0.52 16.48
C LEU A 530 -10.62 -0.15 15.41
N VAL A 531 -11.21 -1.31 15.70
CA VAL A 531 -12.20 -1.95 14.80
C VAL A 531 -13.38 -1.02 14.57
N ASN A 532 -13.99 -0.49 15.62
CA ASN A 532 -15.14 0.41 15.52
C ASN A 532 -14.78 1.71 14.78
N THR A 533 -13.53 2.17 14.92
CA THR A 533 -13.03 3.39 14.27
C THR A 533 -12.95 3.24 12.76
N TYR A 534 -12.36 2.14 12.29
CA TYR A 534 -12.00 1.98 10.87
C TYR A 534 -12.89 1.02 10.08
N SER A 535 -13.58 0.09 10.75
CA SER A 535 -14.55 -0.84 10.15
C SER A 535 -15.99 -0.56 10.56
N GLY A 536 -16.22 0.26 11.59
CA GLY A 536 -17.56 0.65 12.05
C GLY A 536 -18.11 1.93 11.40
N VAL A 537 -17.39 2.50 10.44
CA VAL A 537 -17.82 3.68 9.68
C VAL A 537 -17.72 3.40 8.18
N ASP A 538 -18.84 3.51 7.48
CA ASP A 538 -18.88 3.45 6.03
C ASP A 538 -18.60 4.83 5.42
N VAL A 539 -17.77 4.85 4.36
CA VAL A 539 -17.38 6.07 3.67
C VAL A 539 -17.93 6.07 2.25
N ASN A 540 -18.89 6.96 1.99
CA ASN A 540 -19.41 7.24 0.65
C ASN A 540 -18.90 8.59 0.17
N VAL A 541 -18.65 8.73 -1.13
CA VAL A 541 -18.09 9.95 -1.71
C VAL A 541 -18.81 10.35 -2.98
N GLU A 542 -19.09 11.65 -3.11
CA GLU A 542 -19.77 12.24 -4.27
C GLU A 542 -18.93 13.41 -4.79
N VAL A 543 -18.68 13.44 -6.11
CA VAL A 543 -18.02 14.58 -6.75
C VAL A 543 -19.00 15.74 -6.80
N TYR A 544 -18.57 16.90 -6.34
CA TYR A 544 -19.35 18.12 -6.40
C TYR A 544 -18.63 19.12 -7.34
N PRO A 545 -19.28 19.56 -8.44
CA PRO A 545 -18.64 20.39 -9.47
C PRO A 545 -18.26 21.78 -8.98
#